data_AF-A0A6B3BWB9-F1
#
_entry.id   AF-A0A6B3BWB9-F1
#
_cell.length_a   1.000
_cell.length_b   1.000
_cell.length_c   1.000
_cell.angle_alpha   90.00
_cell.angle_beta   90.00
_cell.angle_gamma   90.00
#
_symmetry.space_group_name_H-M   'P 1'
#
loop_
_entity.id
_entity.type
_entity.pdbx_description
1 polymer ?
#
loop_
_entity_poly.entity_id
_entity_poly.type
_entity_poly.pdbx_seq_one_letter_code
_entity_poly.pdbx_strand_id
1 'polypeptide(L)' 'MRRLADAGHADAADELIQLAAEQGDLAELRRLSDGGSATATDQLIELATELDDLDELRRLADRGNATAAEQLAELTAE' A
#
# COMPACT_ATOMS: atom_id res chain seq x y z
N MET A 1 21.67 8.47 20.75
CA MET A 1 20.91 9.43 19.92
C MET A 1 20.37 8.83 18.62
N ARG A 2 21.15 8.13 17.77
CA ARG A 2 20.61 7.47 16.55
C ARG A 2 19.44 6.49 16.79
N ARG A 3 19.59 5.54 17.72
CA ARG A 3 18.53 4.53 18.01
C ARG A 3 17.16 5.08 18.42
N LEU A 4 17.10 6.26 19.06
CA LEU A 4 15.83 6.88 19.44
C LEU A 4 15.20 7.62 18.25
N ALA A 5 16.03 8.21 17.38
CA ALA A 5 15.56 8.83 16.15
C ALA A 5 15.01 7.80 15.17
N ASP A 6 15.66 6.62 15.07
CA ASP A 6 15.22 5.54 14.18
C ASP A 6 13.89 4.91 14.65
N ALA A 7 13.72 4.75 15.98
CA ALA A 7 12.45 4.27 16.56
C ALA A 7 11.31 5.27 16.37
N GLY A 8 11.51 6.56 16.68
CA GLY A 8 10.49 7.59 16.46
C GLY A 8 10.17 7.87 14.99
N HIS A 9 11.07 7.55 14.05
CA HIS A 9 10.79 7.61 12.62
C HIS A 9 10.00 6.40 12.12
N ALA A 10 10.25 5.20 12.65
CA ALA A 10 9.46 4.02 12.34
C ALA A 10 8.01 4.23 12.78
N ASP A 11 7.81 4.72 14.01
CA ASP A 11 6.49 5.04 14.55
C ASP A 11 5.76 6.09 13.69
N ALA A 12 6.45 7.16 13.26
CA ALA A 12 5.85 8.21 12.44
C ALA A 12 5.50 7.75 11.01
N ALA A 13 6.29 6.84 10.43
CA ALA A 13 5.98 6.29 9.11
C ALA A 13 4.75 5.37 9.18
N ASP A 14 4.63 4.56 10.23
CA ASP A 14 3.49 3.68 10.44
C ASP A 14 2.20 4.48 10.72
N GLU A 15 2.27 5.56 11.52
CA GLU A 15 1.14 6.47 11.73
C GLU A 15 0.68 7.14 10.42
N LEU A 16 1.63 7.56 9.58
CA LEU A 16 1.30 8.16 8.28
C LEU A 16 0.59 7.18 7.35
N ILE A 17 1.04 5.91 7.32
CA ILE A 17 0.42 4.85 6.52
C ILE A 17 -0.99 4.58 7.01
N GLN A 18 -1.19 4.44 8.33
CA GLN A 18 -2.50 4.22 8.92
C GLN A 18 -3.45 5.38 8.59
N LEU A 19 -3.00 6.62 8.79
CA LEU A 19 -3.81 7.81 8.49
C LEU A 19 -4.15 7.93 7.00
N ALA A 20 -3.23 7.56 6.10
CA ALA A 20 -3.51 7.53 4.67
C ALA A 20 -4.56 6.47 4.32
N ALA A 21 -4.47 5.27 4.90
CA ALA A 21 -5.45 4.20 4.71
C ALA A 21 -6.84 4.60 5.24
N GLU A 22 -6.92 5.13 6.45
CA GLU A 22 -8.18 5.59 7.05
C GLU A 22 -8.87 6.70 6.24
N GLN A 23 -8.09 7.55 5.58
CA GLN A 23 -8.61 8.62 4.72
C GLN A 23 -8.90 8.17 3.28
N GLY A 24 -8.54 6.94 2.91
CA GLY A 24 -8.63 6.47 1.53
C GLY A 24 -7.64 7.17 0.58
N ASP A 25 -6.51 7.67 1.09
CA ASP A 25 -5.50 8.38 0.30
C ASP A 25 -4.59 7.39 -0.46
N LEU A 26 -5.11 6.88 -1.57
CA LEU A 26 -4.37 6.01 -2.50
C LEU A 26 -3.08 6.65 -3.01
N ALA A 27 -3.06 7.97 -3.20
CA ALA A 27 -1.90 8.65 -3.76
C ALA A 27 -0.72 8.64 -2.77
N GLU A 28 -1.01 8.87 -1.49
CA GLU A 28 0.00 8.83 -0.44
C GLU A 28 0.47 7.39 -0.16
N LEU A 29 -0.45 6.43 -0.09
CA LEU A 29 -0.10 5.01 0.03
C LEU A 29 0.77 4.54 -1.15
N ARG A 30 0.44 4.94 -2.38
CA ARG A 30 1.24 4.68 -3.59
C ARG A 30 2.64 5.28 -3.46
N ARG A 31 2.75 6.54 -3.03
CA ARG A 31 4.05 7.20 -2.85
C ARG A 31 4.92 6.48 -1.82
N LEU A 32 4.34 6.04 -0.71
CA LEU A 32 5.04 5.31 0.34
C LEU A 32 5.44 3.88 -0.09
N SER A 33 4.56 3.20 -0.81
CA SER A 33 4.83 1.89 -1.43
C SER A 33 5.98 1.98 -2.45
N ASP A 34 5.95 2.99 -3.33
CA ASP A 34 7.02 3.25 -4.30
C ASP A 34 8.35 3.60 -3.62
N GLY A 35 8.30 4.12 -2.38
CA GLY A 35 9.44 4.35 -1.50
C GLY A 35 9.97 3.08 -0.80
N GLY A 36 9.35 1.92 -1.03
CA GLY A 36 9.77 0.63 -0.50
C GLY A 36 9.08 0.21 0.80
N SER A 37 8.03 0.92 1.23
CA SER A 37 7.25 0.49 2.41
C SER A 37 6.36 -0.70 2.07
N ALA A 38 6.67 -1.86 2.66
CA ALA A 38 5.85 -3.06 2.52
C ALA A 38 4.44 -2.85 3.12
N THR A 39 4.36 -2.29 4.33
CA THR A 39 3.08 -1.98 5.00
C THR A 39 2.20 -1.07 4.15
N ALA A 40 2.78 -0.02 3.53
CA ALA A 40 2.02 0.85 2.64
C ALA A 40 1.55 0.12 1.37
N THR A 41 2.34 -0.83 0.89
CA THR A 41 1.95 -1.66 -0.26
C THR A 41 0.77 -2.55 0.07
N ASP A 42 0.76 -3.14 1.27
CA ASP A 42 -0.35 -3.98 1.73
C ASP A 42 -1.65 -3.15 1.87
N GLN A 43 -1.59 -1.98 2.54
CA GLN A 43 -2.74 -1.09 2.65
C GLN A 43 -3.24 -0.57 1.28
N LEU A 44 -2.31 -0.34 0.34
CA LEU A 44 -2.65 0.10 -1.01
C LEU A 44 -3.41 -0.98 -1.78
N ILE A 45 -3.04 -2.26 -1.62
CA ILE A 45 -3.73 -3.39 -2.24
C ILE A 45 -5.12 -3.57 -1.64
N GLU A 46 -5.22 -3.53 -0.31
CA GLU A 46 -6.50 -3.63 0.40
C GLU A 46 -7.48 -2.56 -0.10
N LEU A 47 -7.06 -1.29 -0.04
CA LEU A 47 -7.90 -0.17 -0.47
C LEU A 47 -8.22 -0.21 -1.97
N ALA A 48 -7.27 -0.56 -2.83
CA ALA A 48 -7.51 -0.71 -4.26
C ALA A 48 -8.53 -1.84 -4.55
N THR A 49 -8.49 -2.92 -3.77
CA THR A 49 -9.45 -4.02 -3.87
C THR A 49 -10.85 -3.57 -3.46
N GLU A 50 -10.98 -2.88 -2.32
CA GLU A 50 -12.25 -2.36 -1.82
C GLU A 50 -12.92 -1.36 -2.78
N LEU A 51 -12.11 -0.65 -3.57
CA LEU A 51 -12.56 0.36 -4.53
C LEU A 51 -12.70 -0.17 -5.95
N ASP A 52 -12.44 -1.47 -6.20
CA ASP A 52 -12.34 -2.06 -7.54
C ASP A 52 -11.37 -1.29 -8.46
N ASP A 53 -10.28 -0.74 -7.92
CA ASP A 53 -9.23 -0.07 -8.67
C ASP A 53 -8.30 -1.10 -9.34
N LEU A 54 -8.83 -1.72 -10.40
CA LEU A 54 -8.13 -2.74 -11.18
C LEU A 54 -6.84 -2.20 -11.84
N ASP A 55 -6.78 -0.90 -12.14
CA ASP A 55 -5.60 -0.27 -12.73
C ASP A 55 -4.46 -0.23 -11.71
N GLU A 56 -4.76 0.06 -10.44
CA GLU A 56 -3.74 0.03 -9.39
C GLU A 56 -3.27 -1.38 -9.05
N LEU A 57 -4.20 -2.33 -8.94
CA LEU A 57 -3.84 -3.74 -8.73
C LEU A 57 -2.99 -4.28 -9.88
N ARG A 58 -3.33 -3.95 -11.14
CA ARG A 58 -2.52 -4.29 -12.32
C ARG A 58 -1.13 -3.67 -12.23
N ARG A 59 -1.01 -2.39 -11.91
CA ARG A 59 0.29 -1.71 -11.78
C ARG A 59 1.20 -2.43 -10.78
N LEU A 60 0.66 -2.83 -9.63
CA LEU A 60 1.41 -3.56 -8.61
C LEU A 60 1.77 -4.99 -9.07
N ALA A 61 0.84 -5.70 -9.71
CA ALA A 61 1.06 -7.03 -10.27
C ALA A 61 2.15 -7.03 -11.35
N ASP A 62 2.14 -6.05 -12.26
CA ASP A 62 3.15 -5.88 -13.31
C ASP A 62 4.54 -5.60 -12.72
N ARG A 63 4.62 -5.08 -11.50
CA ARG A 63 5.86 -4.90 -10.73
C ARG A 63 6.23 -6.12 -9.90
N GLY A 64 5.50 -7.21 -10.04
CA GLY A 64 5.78 -8.50 -9.40
C GLY A 64 5.14 -8.69 -8.03
N ASN A 65 4.17 -7.85 -7.63
CA ASN A 65 3.43 -8.08 -6.40
C ASN A 65 2.41 -9.21 -6.60
N ALA A 66 2.65 -10.35 -5.95
CA ALA A 66 1.82 -11.54 -6.10
C ALA A 66 0.41 -11.36 -5.50
N THR A 67 0.30 -10.69 -4.35
CA THR A 67 -1.00 -10.44 -3.70
C THR A 67 -1.89 -9.56 -4.58
N ALA A 68 -1.34 -8.50 -5.18
CA ALA A 68 -2.10 -7.65 -6.10
C ALA A 68 -2.55 -8.42 -7.36
N ALA A 69 -1.71 -9.34 -7.86
CA ALA A 69 -2.06 -10.18 -9.00
C ALA A 69 -3.21 -11.16 -8.67
N GLU A 70 -3.21 -11.70 -7.45
CA GLU A 70 -4.28 -12.56 -6.95
C GLU A 70 -5.60 -11.80 -6.83
N GLN A 71 -5.60 -10.64 -6.16
CA GLN A 71 -6.80 -9.80 -6.04
C GLN A 71 -7.34 -9.35 -7.41
N LEU A 72 -6.46 -8.96 -8.34
CA LEU A 72 -6.86 -8.61 -9.69
C LEU A 72 -7.54 -9.78 -10.42
N ALA A 73 -7.01 -11.00 -10.27
CA ALA A 73 -7.57 -12.18 -10.89
C ALA A 73 -8.94 -12.55 -10.30
N GLU A 74 -9.11 -12.38 -8.98
CA GLU A 74 -10.37 -12.61 -8.29
C GLU A 74 -11.47 -11.65 -8.80
N LEU A 75 -11.20 -10.33 -8.78
CA LEU A 75 -12.17 -9.30 -9.18
C LEU A 75 -12.53 -9.35 -10.68
N THR A 76 -11.61 -9.83 -11.53
CA THR A 76 -11.87 -9.93 -12.98
C THR A 76 -12.54 -11.24 -13.41
N ALA A 77 -12.71 -12.19 -12.47
CA ALA A 77 -13.37 -13.47 -12.71
C ALA A 77 -14.86 -13.47 -12.34
N GLU A 78 -15.36 -12.42 -11.66
CA GLU A 78 -16.79 -12.19 -11.39
C GLU A 78 -17.55 -11.62 -12.59
#